data_AF-A0A1I4EUW1-F1
#
_entry.id   AF-A0A1I4EUW1-F1
#
_cell.length_a   1.000
_cell.length_b   1.000
_cell.length_c   1.000
_cell.angle_alpha   90.00
_cell.angle_beta   90.00
_cell.angle_gamma   90.00
#
_symmetry.space_group_name_H-M   'P 1'
#
loop_
_entity.id
_entity.type
_entity.pdbx_description
1 polymer ?
#
loop_
_entity_poly.entity_id
_entity_poly.type
_entity_poly.pdbx_seq_one_letter_code
_entity_poly.pdbx_strand_id
1 'polypeptide(L)'
;MRVLVVAIVGLGVASVLASWPAPVRSADPVAVSYPAAVFRGGNQGWGLIVDTSAKAVRYDLVVPQLAGVAYGGLIQDPQIKPQPDRYALIGRINVNGQLRELVVRINKVASGKTCLDSAGKKHAYAVIAGAAQTANWYGCGDFAAQ
;
A
#
# COMPACT_ATOMS: atom_id res chain seq x y z
N MET A 1 -37.11 -52.21 52.99
CA MET A 1 -36.27 -51.82 54.15
C MET A 1 -36.10 -50.31 54.14
N ARG A 2 -35.84 -49.76 55.32
CA ARG A 2 -36.11 -48.38 55.74
C ARG A 2 -35.35 -47.30 54.98
N VAL A 3 -36.02 -46.15 54.87
CA VAL A 3 -35.53 -44.80 54.60
C VAL A 3 -34.28 -44.49 55.43
N LEU A 4 -33.27 -43.85 54.83
CA LEU A 4 -32.25 -43.11 55.55
C LEU A 4 -32.27 -41.64 55.11
N VAL A 5 -32.11 -40.80 56.12
CA VAL A 5 -32.51 -39.42 56.30
C VAL A 5 -31.28 -38.52 56.16
N VAL A 6 -31.42 -37.42 55.40
CA VAL A 6 -30.93 -36.04 55.68
C VAL A 6 -29.39 -35.85 55.71
N ALA A 7 -28.74 -34.75 55.30
CA ALA A 7 -29.08 -33.33 55.33
C ALA A 7 -28.31 -32.52 54.28
N ILE A 8 -28.86 -31.35 54.00
CA ILE A 8 -28.38 -30.29 53.12
C ILE A 8 -27.45 -29.38 53.91
N VAL A 9 -26.24 -29.10 53.40
CA VAL A 9 -25.45 -27.88 53.68
C VAL A 9 -24.61 -27.67 52.41
N GLY A 10 -25.00 -26.81 51.48
CA GLY A 10 -24.95 -25.37 51.59
C GLY A 10 -23.58 -24.90 51.09
N LEU A 11 -23.53 -24.14 49.99
CA LEU A 11 -22.50 -23.14 49.68
C LEU A 11 -22.64 -22.61 48.24
N GLY A 12 -22.69 -21.29 48.11
CA GLY A 12 -22.03 -20.58 47.02
C GLY A 12 -22.91 -20.20 45.83
N VAL A 13 -23.61 -19.07 45.96
CA VAL A 13 -24.00 -18.26 44.81
C VAL A 13 -22.72 -17.74 44.15
N ALA A 14 -22.33 -18.32 43.01
CA ALA A 14 -21.27 -17.80 42.16
C ALA A 14 -21.88 -17.37 40.83
N SER A 15 -22.37 -16.13 40.80
CA SER A 15 -22.74 -15.42 39.58
C SER A 15 -21.48 -15.22 38.76
N VAL A 16 -21.19 -16.14 37.84
CA VAL A 16 -20.11 -15.98 36.86
C VAL A 16 -20.55 -14.87 35.90
N LEU A 17 -20.17 -13.64 36.22
CA LEU A 17 -20.25 -12.52 35.29
C LEU A 17 -19.46 -12.93 34.04
N ALA A 18 -20.18 -13.11 32.95
CA ALA A 18 -19.63 -13.32 31.62
C ALA A 18 -18.65 -12.18 31.31
N SER A 19 -17.35 -12.47 31.38
CA SER A 19 -16.32 -11.63 30.79
C SER A 19 -16.39 -11.81 29.29
N TRP A 20 -17.28 -11.05 28.66
CA TRP A 20 -17.26 -10.86 27.22
C TRP A 20 -15.86 -10.41 26.84
N PRO A 21 -15.19 -11.06 25.87
CA PRO A 21 -13.92 -10.54 25.39
C PRO A 21 -14.16 -9.12 24.90
N ALA A 22 -13.39 -8.17 25.44
CA ALA A 22 -13.39 -6.80 24.96
C ALA A 22 -13.27 -6.83 23.44
N PRO A 23 -14.08 -6.06 22.69
CA PRO A 23 -13.96 -6.02 21.25
C PRO A 23 -12.51 -5.69 20.92
N VAL A 24 -11.84 -6.62 20.25
CA VAL A 24 -10.52 -6.40 19.69
C VAL A 24 -10.69 -5.19 18.79
N ARG A 25 -10.18 -4.04 19.25
CA ARG A 25 -10.06 -2.85 18.41
C ARG A 25 -9.14 -3.27 17.28
N SER A 26 -9.72 -3.67 16.16
CA SER A 26 -9.05 -3.67 14.88
C SER A 26 -8.59 -2.23 14.72
N ALA A 27 -7.29 -1.99 14.91
CA ALA A 27 -6.70 -0.73 14.50
C ALA A 27 -7.04 -0.65 13.00
N ASP A 28 -7.93 0.26 12.64
CA ASP A 28 -8.28 0.47 11.24
C ASP A 28 -6.97 0.57 10.45
N PRO A 29 -6.81 -0.19 9.36
CA PRO A 29 -5.65 -0.04 8.52
C PRO A 29 -5.58 1.43 8.15
N VAL A 30 -4.51 2.12 8.59
CA VAL A 30 -4.31 3.54 8.32
C VAL A 30 -4.52 3.74 6.83
N ALA A 31 -5.67 4.34 6.47
CA ALA A 31 -5.99 4.60 5.09
C ALA A 31 -4.87 5.49 4.56
N VAL A 32 -4.12 4.98 3.59
CA VAL A 32 -3.04 5.73 2.96
C VAL A 32 -3.70 6.89 2.23
N SER A 33 -3.59 8.09 2.81
CA SER A 33 -4.12 9.30 2.19
C SER A 33 -3.11 9.81 1.18
N TYR A 34 -3.51 9.81 -0.09
CA TYR A 34 -2.73 10.41 -1.17
C TYR A 34 -3.01 11.91 -1.24
N PRO A 35 -2.03 12.75 -1.61
CA PRO A 35 -2.21 14.20 -1.65
C PRO A 35 -3.18 14.63 -2.76
N ALA A 36 -3.27 13.86 -3.84
CA ALA A 36 -4.22 14.04 -4.93
C ALA A 36 -4.49 12.70 -5.62
N ALA A 37 -5.48 12.67 -6.52
CA ALA A 37 -5.97 11.47 -7.18
C ALA A 37 -5.00 10.89 -8.22
N VAL A 38 -4.10 11.69 -8.79
CA VAL A 38 -3.19 11.23 -9.84
C VAL A 38 -1.77 11.58 -9.48
N PHE A 39 -0.88 10.60 -9.53
CA PHE A 39 0.56 10.83 -9.58
C PHE A 39 1.05 10.70 -11.02
N ARG A 40 1.86 11.66 -11.47
CA ARG A 40 2.57 11.59 -12.75
C ARG A 40 4.05 11.71 -12.46
N GLY A 41 4.82 10.70 -12.87
CA GLY A 41 6.26 10.71 -12.72
C GLY A 41 6.98 9.96 -13.83
N GLY A 42 8.30 10.02 -13.80
CA GLY A 42 9.13 9.41 -14.83
C GLY A 42 10.46 10.11 -14.98
N ASN A 43 11.14 9.75 -16.05
CA ASN A 43 12.38 10.41 -16.47
C ASN A 43 12.59 10.20 -17.98
N GLN A 44 13.73 10.62 -18.53
CA GLN A 44 14.03 10.38 -19.94
C GLN A 44 13.85 8.90 -20.31
N GLY A 45 12.99 8.63 -21.27
CA GLY A 45 12.74 7.29 -21.81
C GLY A 45 11.73 6.43 -21.04
N TRP A 46 11.14 6.92 -19.94
CA TRP A 46 10.09 6.18 -19.22
C TRP A 46 9.11 7.10 -18.48
N GLY A 47 7.89 6.62 -18.23
CA GLY A 47 6.86 7.38 -17.53
C GLY A 47 5.89 6.48 -16.80
N LEU A 48 5.33 6.99 -15.70
CA LEU A 48 4.37 6.32 -14.85
C LEU A 48 3.25 7.29 -14.49
N ILE A 49 2.02 6.86 -14.71
CA ILE A 49 0.81 7.47 -14.17
C ILE A 49 0.24 6.51 -13.15
N VAL A 50 -0.11 7.01 -11.96
CA VAL A 50 -0.79 6.24 -10.92
C VAL A 50 -2.08 6.95 -10.54
N ASP A 51 -3.22 6.29 -10.76
CA ASP A 51 -4.53 6.78 -10.35
C ASP A 51 -4.92 6.14 -9.02
N THR A 52 -4.95 6.96 -7.98
CA THR A 52 -5.24 6.56 -6.59
C THR A 52 -6.69 6.80 -6.19
N SER A 53 -7.55 7.24 -7.11
CA SER A 53 -9.00 7.43 -6.86
C SER A 53 -9.77 6.11 -6.77
N ALA A 54 -9.24 5.05 -7.39
CA ALA A 54 -9.86 3.74 -7.44
C ALA A 54 -9.52 2.88 -6.21
N LYS A 55 -10.44 1.97 -5.85
CA LYS A 55 -10.27 1.00 -4.74
C LYS A 55 -8.98 0.17 -4.88
N ALA A 56 -8.70 -0.27 -6.11
CA ALA A 56 -7.37 -0.71 -6.50
C ALA A 56 -6.74 0.41 -7.32
N VAL A 57 -5.59 0.88 -6.87
CA VAL A 57 -4.84 1.93 -7.54
C VAL A 57 -4.52 1.44 -8.97
N ARG A 58 -4.74 2.27 -9.98
CA ARG A 58 -4.42 1.89 -11.37
C ARG A 58 -3.10 2.49 -11.76
N TYR A 59 -2.37 1.82 -12.65
CA TYR A 59 -1.15 2.36 -13.22
C TYR A 59 -1.15 2.26 -14.73
N ASP A 60 -0.51 3.24 -15.37
CA ASP A 60 -0.03 3.20 -16.75
C ASP A 60 1.48 3.43 -16.73
N LEU A 61 2.25 2.51 -17.30
CA LEU A 61 3.70 2.51 -17.28
C LEU A 61 4.25 2.36 -18.70
N VAL A 62 5.10 3.30 -19.10
CA VAL A 62 5.88 3.25 -20.33
C VAL A 62 7.34 3.10 -19.96
N VAL A 63 7.99 2.04 -20.45
CA VAL A 63 9.43 1.79 -20.24
C VAL A 63 10.04 1.22 -21.51
N PRO A 64 11.36 1.37 -21.74
CA PRO A 64 12.01 0.94 -22.97
C PRO A 64 11.88 -0.56 -23.28
N GLN A 65 11.72 -1.39 -22.25
CA GLN A 65 11.63 -2.84 -22.37
C GLN A 65 10.25 -3.34 -22.84
N LEU A 66 9.27 -2.45 -22.97
CA LEU A 66 7.91 -2.80 -23.37
C LEU A 66 7.58 -2.25 -24.75
N ALA A 67 6.88 -3.04 -25.56
CA ALA A 67 6.31 -2.62 -26.83
C ALA A 67 4.97 -1.87 -26.62
N GLY A 68 4.97 -0.82 -25.80
CA GLY A 68 3.79 0.01 -25.52
C GLY A 68 3.60 0.38 -24.05
N VAL A 69 2.36 0.74 -23.71
CA VAL A 69 1.94 1.07 -22.34
C VAL A 69 1.55 -0.21 -21.61
N ALA A 70 2.21 -0.53 -20.50
CA ALA A 70 1.71 -1.50 -19.54
C ALA A 70 0.68 -0.85 -18.62
N TYR A 71 -0.40 -1.56 -18.34
CA TYR A 71 -1.43 -1.10 -17.43
C TYR A 71 -1.82 -2.21 -16.45
N GLY A 72 -2.32 -1.83 -15.29
CA GLY A 72 -2.80 -2.80 -14.31
C GLY A 72 -3.20 -2.19 -12.97
N GLY A 73 -3.38 -3.07 -11.99
CA GLY A 73 -3.68 -2.70 -10.60
C GLY A 73 -2.43 -2.72 -9.73
N LEU A 74 -2.39 -1.78 -8.79
CA LEU A 74 -1.47 -1.69 -7.67
C LEU A 74 -2.25 -1.79 -6.36
N ILE A 75 -1.64 -2.41 -5.38
CA ILE A 75 -2.08 -2.42 -3.98
C ILE A 75 -0.95 -1.91 -3.10
N GLN A 76 -1.27 -1.47 -1.89
CA GLN A 76 -0.26 -1.18 -0.87
C GLN A 76 0.59 -2.43 -0.62
N ASP A 77 1.91 -2.26 -0.60
CA ASP A 77 2.85 -3.31 -0.26
C ASP A 77 2.61 -3.77 1.19
N PRO A 78 2.18 -5.02 1.43
CA PRO A 78 1.88 -5.51 2.77
C PRO A 78 3.13 -5.68 3.64
N GLN A 79 4.32 -5.72 3.04
CA GLN A 79 5.58 -5.83 3.77
C GLN A 79 6.10 -4.48 4.27
N ILE A 80 5.57 -3.37 3.74
CA ILE A 80 6.02 -2.02 4.09
C ILE A 80 4.92 -1.31 4.86
N LYS A 81 5.21 -1.00 6.13
CA LYS A 81 4.31 -0.21 6.97
C LYS A 81 4.07 1.16 6.33
N PRO A 82 2.79 1.57 6.12
CA PRO A 82 2.48 2.89 5.60
C PRO A 82 3.10 4.01 6.43
N GLN A 83 3.66 5.00 5.74
CA GLN A 83 4.22 6.21 6.35
C GLN A 83 3.68 7.43 5.59
N PRO A 84 3.44 8.55 6.28
CA PRO A 84 3.07 9.79 5.61
C PRO A 84 4.09 10.14 4.52
N ASP A 85 3.60 10.58 3.36
CA ASP A 85 4.42 11.01 2.22
C ASP A 85 5.37 9.93 1.65
N ARG A 86 5.14 8.64 1.97
CA ARG A 86 5.87 7.48 1.46
C ARG A 86 4.91 6.38 1.07
N TYR A 87 4.86 6.10 -0.23
CA TYR A 87 3.94 5.17 -0.84
C TYR A 87 4.74 4.00 -1.41
N ALA A 88 4.41 2.78 -0.95
CA ALA A 88 5.01 1.54 -1.44
C ALA A 88 3.88 0.69 -1.98
N LEU A 89 3.93 0.43 -3.29
CA LEU A 89 2.88 -0.23 -4.03
C LEU A 89 3.47 -1.44 -4.75
N ILE A 90 2.68 -2.51 -4.82
CA ILE A 90 3.02 -3.70 -5.59
C ILE A 90 1.89 -4.07 -6.53
N GLY A 91 2.24 -4.65 -7.66
CA GLY A 91 1.30 -5.18 -8.64
C GLY A 91 1.97 -6.18 -9.55
N ARG A 92 1.35 -6.40 -10.71
CA ARG A 92 1.89 -7.30 -11.73
C ARG A 92 2.07 -6.56 -13.05
N ILE A 93 3.12 -6.90 -13.76
CA ILE A 93 3.46 -6.39 -15.08
C ILE A 93 3.87 -7.55 -15.99
N ASN A 94 3.50 -7.47 -17.26
CA ASN A 94 3.98 -8.42 -18.25
C ASN A 94 5.19 -7.81 -18.98
N VAL A 95 6.35 -8.43 -18.85
CA VAL A 95 7.57 -8.04 -19.57
C VAL A 95 7.93 -9.18 -20.51
N ASN A 96 7.80 -8.96 -21.82
CA ASN A 96 8.13 -9.95 -22.86
C ASN A 96 7.47 -11.33 -22.65
N GLY A 97 6.18 -11.34 -22.31
CA GLY A 97 5.41 -12.56 -22.09
C GLY A 97 5.58 -13.17 -20.70
N GLN A 98 6.40 -12.58 -19.83
CA GLN A 98 6.63 -13.07 -18.47
C GLN A 98 5.96 -12.14 -17.45
N LEU A 99 5.07 -12.71 -16.64
CA LEU A 99 4.46 -12.00 -15.53
C LEU A 99 5.47 -11.81 -14.41
N ARG A 100 5.73 -10.56 -14.06
CA ARG A 100 6.67 -10.14 -13.00
C ARG A 100 5.93 -9.30 -11.97
N GLU A 101 6.47 -9.27 -10.76
CA GLU A 101 6.06 -8.30 -9.76
C GLU A 101 6.57 -6.92 -10.16
N LEU A 102 5.68 -5.93 -10.11
CA LEU A 102 6.00 -4.51 -10.25
C LEU A 102 5.98 -3.90 -8.86
N VAL A 103 7.09 -3.27 -8.47
CA VAL A 103 7.20 -2.49 -7.24
C VAL A 103 7.28 -1.00 -7.62
N VAL A 104 6.42 -0.18 -7.03
CA VAL A 104 6.41 1.27 -7.20
C VAL A 104 6.60 1.92 -5.84
N ARG A 105 7.62 2.76 -5.71
CA ARG A 105 7.92 3.53 -4.50
C ARG A 105 7.90 5.01 -4.83
N ILE A 106 7.03 5.77 -4.17
CA ILE A 106 6.90 7.22 -4.34
C ILE A 106 7.17 7.86 -2.98
N ASN A 107 8.20 8.70 -2.91
CA ASN A 107 8.59 9.36 -1.67
C ASN A 107 8.68 10.86 -1.90
N LYS A 108 8.10 11.64 -0.99
CA LYS A 108 8.34 13.08 -0.98
C LYS A 108 9.81 13.35 -0.70
N VAL A 109 10.37 14.32 -1.41
CA VAL A 109 11.75 14.74 -1.18
C VAL A 109 11.87 15.39 0.20
N ALA A 110 13.06 15.27 0.81
CA ALA A 110 13.33 15.90 2.09
C ALA A 110 13.17 17.43 2.01
N SER A 111 12.85 18.07 3.13
CA SER A 111 12.69 19.53 3.21
C SER A 111 13.94 20.26 2.66
N GLY A 112 13.71 21.29 1.85
CA GLY A 112 14.77 22.06 1.20
C GLY A 112 15.47 21.34 0.04
N LYS A 113 15.02 20.15 -0.37
CA LYS A 113 15.49 19.43 -1.56
C LYS A 113 14.42 19.42 -2.64
N THR A 114 14.83 19.17 -3.88
CA THR A 114 13.94 18.96 -5.03
C THR A 114 14.42 17.77 -5.84
N CYS A 115 13.49 16.99 -6.38
CA CYS A 115 13.82 15.98 -7.38
C CYS A 115 13.90 16.69 -8.74
N LEU A 116 14.97 16.46 -9.49
CA LEU A 116 15.13 17.02 -10.84
C LEU A 116 14.95 15.91 -11.87
N ASP A 117 14.03 16.11 -12.82
CA ASP A 117 13.93 15.24 -13.98
C ASP A 117 15.08 15.50 -14.97
N SER A 118 15.17 14.68 -16.02
CA SER A 118 16.15 14.86 -17.11
C SER A 118 16.10 16.20 -17.84
N ALA A 119 14.98 16.93 -17.76
CA ALA A 119 14.83 18.28 -18.31
C ALA A 119 15.23 19.37 -17.31
N GLY A 120 15.68 19.01 -16.10
CA GLY A 120 16.02 19.94 -15.02
C GLY A 120 14.79 20.54 -14.32
N LYS A 121 13.59 20.00 -14.56
CA LYS A 121 12.37 20.46 -13.90
C LYS A 121 12.32 19.93 -12.46
N LYS A 122 11.90 20.80 -11.54
CA LYS A 122 11.76 20.49 -10.11
C LYS A 122 10.42 19.80 -9.83
N HIS A 123 10.48 18.77 -9.00
CA HIS A 123 9.34 17.98 -8.54
C HIS A 123 9.42 17.72 -7.03
N ALA A 124 8.24 17.56 -6.42
CA ALA A 124 8.11 17.33 -4.98
C ALA A 124 8.33 15.87 -4.56
N TYR A 125 8.26 14.92 -5.49
CA TYR A 125 8.40 13.49 -5.21
C TYR A 125 9.46 12.84 -6.10
N ALA A 126 10.16 11.87 -5.51
CA ALA A 126 10.98 10.91 -6.22
C ALA A 126 10.21 9.60 -6.39
N VAL A 127 10.38 8.95 -7.54
CA VAL A 127 9.72 7.68 -7.85
C VAL A 127 10.73 6.65 -8.32
N ILE A 128 10.53 5.42 -7.85
CA ILE A 128 11.20 4.22 -8.34
C ILE A 128 10.11 3.25 -8.79
N ALA A 129 10.13 2.87 -10.06
CA ALA A 129 9.38 1.72 -10.55
C ALA A 129 10.37 0.59 -10.82
N GLY A 130 10.06 -0.63 -10.42
CA GLY A 130 10.97 -1.76 -10.57
C GLY A 130 10.25 -3.06 -10.87
N ALA A 131 10.75 -3.83 -11.84
CA ALA A 131 10.23 -5.14 -12.18
C ALA A 131 11.35 -6.19 -12.04
N ALA A 132 11.52 -6.70 -10.81
CA ALA A 132 12.60 -7.62 -10.40
C ALA A 132 14.05 -7.10 -10.62
N GLN A 133 15.06 -7.90 -10.24
CA GLN A 133 16.46 -7.50 -9.96
C GLN A 133 17.20 -6.71 -11.05
N THR A 134 16.70 -6.65 -12.29
CA THR A 134 17.44 -6.12 -13.44
C THR A 134 16.80 -4.89 -14.10
N ALA A 135 15.63 -4.42 -13.66
CA ALA A 135 14.98 -3.26 -14.25
C ALA A 135 14.37 -2.35 -13.19
N ASN A 136 15.15 -1.37 -12.73
CA ASN A 136 14.68 -0.26 -11.91
C ASN A 136 14.76 1.04 -12.71
N TRP A 137 13.66 1.78 -12.74
CA TRP A 137 13.56 3.09 -13.38
C TRP A 137 13.38 4.15 -12.30
N TYR A 138 14.29 5.12 -12.31
CA TYR A 138 14.36 6.21 -11.33
C TYR A 138 13.93 7.50 -11.98
N GLY A 139 13.15 8.29 -11.25
CA GLY A 139 12.59 9.52 -11.78
C GLY A 139 11.96 10.39 -10.72
N CYS A 140 11.28 11.41 -11.19
CA CYS A 140 10.64 12.43 -10.38
C CYS A 140 9.19 12.60 -10.81
N GLY A 141 8.35 13.17 -9.95
CA GLY A 141 6.95 13.39 -10.28
C GLY A 141 6.20 14.17 -9.22
N ASP A 142 4.93 14.43 -9.52
CA ASP A 142 4.03 15.18 -8.65
C ASP A 142 2.65 14.52 -8.59
N PHE A 143 1.95 14.78 -7.49
CA PHE A 143 0.53 14.53 -7.36
C PHE A 143 -0.26 15.73 -7.90
N ALA A 144 -1.30 15.47 -8.70
CA ALA A 144 -2.21 16.45 -9.26
C ALA A 144 -3.66 15.94 -9.25
N ALA A 145 -4.62 16.86 -9.37
CA ALA A 145 -6.00 16.49 -9.69
C ALA A 145 -6.07 15.86 -11.10
N GLN A 146 -7.12 15.06 -11.33
CA GLN A 146 -7.39 14.45 -12.64
C GLN A 146 -7.57 15.51 -13.75
#